data_AF-A0A251SEN8-F1
#
_entry.id   AF-A0A251SEN8-F1
#
_cell.length_a   1.000
_cell.length_b   1.000
_cell.length_c   1.000
_cell.angle_alpha   90.00
_cell.angle_beta   90.00
_cell.angle_gamma   90.00
#
_symmetry.space_group_name_H-M   'P 1'
#
loop_
_entity.id
_entity.type
_entity.pdbx_description
1 polymer ?
#
loop_
_entity_poly.entity_id
_entity_poly.type
_entity_poly.pdbx_seq_one_letter_code
_entity_poly.pdbx_strand_id
1 'polypeptide(L)'
;MFTTEAAGGVVNTSNKFGGWNGGQTVSEVTLDSDEEIVGIKGSVGTKAPYTIISSLSFVTNKTTHGPFGGATSSEFSLPWENGSLVGFYGLAGYYIDGIGVYLRQILKIGTWGKTLPAGPQNNWSFKLEPTYHLTKITIDHGDLIYSLMFTAQYGDLTYTSEKMGGWNGGENVSEITFEGDEEINGISGTVALSRGTYAGLTVVSSISFMTNKKTHGPFGDVRGTPFTVPWNAGSFAGFYGLAGYYIDSIGVYLKATNY
;
A
#
# COMPACT_ATOMS: atom_id res chain seq x y z
N MET A 1 -15.21 16.85 8.86
CA MET A 1 -15.90 15.74 8.17
C MET A 1 -14.84 15.00 7.39
N PHE A 2 -15.00 13.70 7.24
CA PHE A 2 -14.13 12.86 6.41
C PHE A 2 -14.95 12.25 5.30
N THR A 3 -14.41 12.33 4.08
CA THR A 3 -15.02 11.77 2.88
C THR A 3 -14.11 10.68 2.37
N THR A 4 -14.67 9.49 2.13
CA THR A 4 -13.95 8.37 1.54
C THR A 4 -14.63 8.00 0.23
N GLU A 5 -13.87 7.84 -0.83
CA GLU A 5 -14.34 7.22 -2.06
C GLU A 5 -14.10 5.72 -1.96
N ALA A 6 -15.18 4.95 -1.90
CA ALA A 6 -15.10 3.51 -2.04
C ALA A 6 -15.04 3.16 -3.53
N ALA A 7 -14.58 1.94 -3.79
CA ALA A 7 -14.73 1.27 -5.06
C ALA A 7 -16.07 1.62 -5.74
N GLY A 8 -16.02 2.23 -6.92
CA GLY A 8 -17.21 2.56 -7.72
C GLY A 8 -17.71 3.97 -7.67
N GLY A 9 -16.88 4.90 -7.21
CA GLY A 9 -17.27 6.30 -7.08
C GLY A 9 -18.30 6.51 -5.98
N VAL A 10 -18.50 5.52 -5.10
CA VAL A 10 -19.40 5.66 -3.95
C VAL A 10 -18.69 6.51 -2.91
N VAL A 11 -19.16 7.75 -2.79
CA VAL A 11 -18.62 8.71 -1.83
C VAL A 11 -19.37 8.58 -0.51
N ASN A 12 -18.66 8.18 0.54
CA ASN A 12 -19.17 8.16 1.90
C ASN A 12 -18.63 9.35 2.69
N THR A 13 -19.54 10.19 3.19
CA THR A 13 -19.18 11.33 4.04
C THR A 13 -19.62 11.07 5.47
N SER A 14 -18.68 11.10 6.39
CA SER A 14 -18.97 11.03 7.83
C SER A 14 -19.68 12.29 8.33
N ASN A 15 -20.35 12.18 9.47
CA ASN A 15 -20.92 13.32 10.17
C ASN A 15 -19.84 14.37 10.51
N LYS A 16 -20.26 15.60 10.77
CA LYS A 16 -19.39 16.60 11.40
C LYS A 16 -19.17 16.23 12.86
N PHE A 17 -17.91 16.25 13.29
CA PHE A 17 -17.52 16.05 14.68
C PHE A 17 -17.07 17.38 15.28
N GLY A 18 -17.54 17.69 16.49
CA GLY A 18 -17.23 18.93 17.20
C GLY A 18 -17.82 20.20 16.58
N GLY A 19 -17.49 21.35 17.16
CA GLY A 19 -17.85 22.66 16.61
C GLY A 19 -19.34 22.99 16.75
N TRP A 20 -19.95 22.70 17.91
CA TRP A 20 -21.35 23.01 18.21
C TRP A 20 -21.70 24.50 18.06
N ASN A 21 -20.74 25.41 18.25
CA ASN A 21 -20.93 26.85 18.04
C ASN A 21 -20.42 27.35 16.68
N GLY A 22 -20.09 26.44 15.76
CA GLY A 22 -19.49 26.78 14.47
C GLY A 22 -17.97 27.03 14.54
N GLY A 23 -17.35 27.10 13.36
CA GLY A 23 -15.94 27.49 13.19
C GLY A 23 -15.85 28.76 12.34
N GLN A 24 -14.77 29.52 12.49
CA GLN A 24 -14.57 30.75 11.71
C GLN A 24 -14.10 30.48 10.27
N THR A 25 -13.42 29.35 10.07
CA THR A 25 -12.81 28.97 8.79
C THR A 25 -13.01 27.48 8.56
N VAL A 26 -13.23 27.10 7.31
CA VAL A 26 -13.25 25.71 6.86
C VAL A 26 -12.07 25.52 5.92
N SER A 27 -11.27 24.49 6.16
CA SER A 27 -10.19 24.07 5.29
C SER A 27 -10.48 22.65 4.82
N GLU A 28 -10.27 22.41 3.53
CA GLU A 28 -10.46 21.10 2.91
C GLU A 28 -9.11 20.56 2.45
N VAL A 29 -8.92 19.26 2.64
CA VAL A 29 -7.73 18.53 2.19
C VAL A 29 -8.22 17.45 1.24
N THR A 30 -7.77 17.51 0.00
CA THR A 30 -7.97 16.47 -1.00
C THR A 30 -6.65 15.72 -1.17
N LEU A 31 -6.70 14.40 -1.13
CA LEU A 31 -5.55 13.54 -1.33
C LEU A 31 -5.56 13.01 -2.76
N ASP A 32 -4.37 12.89 -3.36
CA ASP A 32 -4.21 12.18 -4.64
C ASP A 32 -4.50 10.68 -4.47
N SER A 33 -4.73 9.98 -5.58
CA SER A 33 -5.02 8.53 -5.58
C SER A 33 -3.89 7.66 -5.00
N ASP A 34 -2.65 8.15 -5.02
CA ASP A 34 -1.45 7.53 -4.45
C ASP A 34 -0.94 8.25 -3.19
N GLU A 35 -1.71 9.20 -2.64
CA GLU A 35 -1.38 9.89 -1.40
C GLU A 35 -2.10 9.28 -0.19
N GLU A 36 -1.32 8.72 0.74
CA GLU A 36 -1.82 8.08 1.96
C GLU A 36 -1.41 8.88 3.20
N ILE A 37 -2.32 9.03 4.17
CA ILE A 37 -1.98 9.55 5.50
C ILE A 37 -1.14 8.48 6.23
N VAL A 38 0.09 8.86 6.59
CA VAL A 38 1.07 8.04 7.32
C VAL A 38 1.38 8.58 8.72
N GLY A 39 0.70 9.65 9.12
CA GLY A 39 0.84 10.20 10.46
C GLY A 39 -0.10 11.36 10.73
N ILE A 40 -0.23 11.71 12.00
CA ILE A 40 -0.80 12.99 12.43
C ILE A 40 0.16 13.70 13.36
N LYS A 41 0.17 15.03 13.32
CA LYS A 41 0.88 15.85 14.30
C LYS A 41 0.06 17.09 14.61
N GLY A 42 0.34 17.75 15.73
CA GLY A 42 -0.45 18.89 16.16
C GLY A 42 -0.03 19.41 17.51
N SER A 43 -0.92 20.16 18.14
CA SER A 43 -0.70 20.65 19.50
C SER A 43 -1.99 20.60 20.31
N VAL A 44 -1.83 20.46 21.62
CA VAL A 44 -2.91 20.51 22.60
C VAL A 44 -2.91 21.88 23.26
N GLY A 45 -4.04 22.57 23.21
CA GLY A 45 -4.23 23.87 23.83
C GLY A 45 -5.29 23.83 24.93
N THR A 46 -5.48 24.98 25.57
CA THR A 46 -6.53 25.16 26.58
C THR A 46 -7.41 26.33 26.19
N LYS A 47 -8.73 26.10 26.16
CA LYS A 47 -9.74 27.15 26.05
C LYS A 47 -10.71 26.96 27.20
N ALA A 48 -10.37 27.58 28.33
CA ALA A 48 -10.98 27.30 29.63
C ALA A 48 -12.52 27.24 29.55
N PRO A 49 -13.14 26.18 30.10
CA PRO A 49 -12.54 25.10 30.91
C PRO A 49 -11.98 23.89 30.13
N TYR A 50 -11.91 23.94 28.80
CA TYR A 50 -11.62 22.77 27.95
C TYR A 50 -10.15 22.62 27.57
N THR A 51 -9.62 21.40 27.64
CA THR A 51 -8.40 20.99 26.93
C THR A 51 -8.80 20.50 25.54
N ILE A 52 -8.16 21.02 24.51
CA ILE A 52 -8.57 20.81 23.11
C ILE A 52 -7.37 20.52 22.23
N ILE A 53 -7.60 19.85 21.10
CA ILE A 53 -6.65 19.83 19.99
C ILE A 53 -6.66 21.23 19.37
N SER A 54 -5.60 22.01 19.62
CA SER A 54 -5.49 23.41 19.17
C SER A 54 -4.94 23.54 17.75
N SER A 55 -4.11 22.58 17.33
CA SER A 55 -3.72 22.43 15.93
C SER A 55 -3.65 20.98 15.50
N LEU A 56 -3.88 20.74 14.21
CA LEU A 56 -3.75 19.42 13.59
C LEU A 56 -3.16 19.53 12.17
N SER A 57 -2.25 18.62 11.85
CA SER A 57 -1.71 18.38 10.53
C SER A 57 -1.82 16.90 10.19
N PHE A 58 -2.11 16.61 8.92
CA PHE A 58 -2.06 15.26 8.37
C PHE A 58 -0.75 15.10 7.63
N VAL A 59 0.07 14.13 8.06
CA VAL A 59 1.34 13.78 7.41
C VAL A 59 1.05 12.67 6.42
N THR A 60 1.43 12.84 5.17
CA THR A 60 1.24 11.87 4.09
C THR A 60 2.57 11.33 3.60
N ASN A 61 2.53 10.27 2.78
CA ASN A 61 3.70 9.76 2.07
C ASN A 61 4.29 10.77 1.05
N LYS A 62 3.60 11.89 0.78
CA LYS A 62 4.05 12.93 -0.16
C LYS A 62 4.39 14.26 0.52
N THR A 63 3.56 14.71 1.45
CA THR A 63 3.65 16.05 2.04
C THR A 63 3.04 16.11 3.43
N THR A 64 2.87 17.32 3.98
CA THR A 64 2.11 17.57 5.20
C THR A 64 1.05 18.61 4.92
N HIS A 65 -0.21 18.29 5.22
CA HIS A 65 -1.34 19.21 5.12
C HIS A 65 -1.59 19.87 6.48
N GLY A 66 -1.61 21.21 6.52
CA GLY A 66 -1.78 22.02 7.74
C GLY A 66 -0.50 22.83 8.11
N PRO A 67 -0.34 23.27 9.37
CA PRO A 67 -1.26 23.05 10.49
C PRO A 67 -2.56 23.83 10.35
N PHE A 68 -3.66 23.17 10.67
CA PHE A 68 -4.97 23.80 10.84
C PHE A 68 -5.16 24.18 12.30
N GLY A 69 -5.65 25.39 12.57
CA GLY A 69 -5.80 25.92 13.93
C GLY A 69 -4.55 26.67 14.43
N GLY A 70 -4.49 26.91 15.74
CA GLY A 70 -3.41 27.67 16.38
C GLY A 70 -2.44 26.73 17.10
N ALA A 71 -1.22 26.62 16.59
CA ALA A 71 -0.18 25.83 17.25
C ALA A 71 0.17 26.42 18.62
N THR A 72 0.30 25.55 19.62
CA THR A 72 0.75 25.91 20.97
C THR A 72 2.02 25.11 21.32
N SER A 73 2.64 25.39 22.47
CA SER A 73 3.89 24.73 22.88
C SER A 73 3.74 23.25 23.23
N SER A 74 2.53 22.74 23.45
CA SER A 74 2.30 21.35 23.82
C SER A 74 2.03 20.50 22.57
N GLU A 75 3.09 20.23 21.82
CA GLU A 75 3.00 19.48 20.55
C GLU A 75 2.90 17.97 20.74
N PHE A 76 2.26 17.30 19.77
CA PHE A 76 2.25 15.85 19.63
C PHE A 76 2.56 15.45 18.19
N SER A 77 3.11 14.25 18.02
CA SER A 77 3.34 13.63 16.72
C SER A 77 3.15 12.12 16.84
N LEU A 78 2.43 11.54 15.88
CA LEU A 78 2.15 10.11 15.79
C LEU A 78 2.36 9.66 14.33
N PRO A 79 3.61 9.44 13.90
CA PRO A 79 3.90 8.78 12.63
C PRO A 79 3.72 7.26 12.77
N TRP A 80 3.25 6.59 11.71
CA TRP A 80 3.26 5.13 11.62
C TRP A 80 4.02 4.66 10.38
N GLU A 81 4.99 3.78 10.58
CA GLU A 81 5.75 3.17 9.48
C GLU A 81 5.01 2.00 8.83
N ASN A 82 4.21 1.28 9.62
CA ASN A 82 3.48 0.09 9.18
C ASN A 82 1.99 0.23 9.46
N GLY A 83 1.20 -0.15 8.45
CA GLY A 83 -0.25 -0.13 8.50
C GLY A 83 -0.87 1.01 7.70
N SER A 84 -2.15 0.85 7.39
CA SER A 84 -2.94 1.85 6.67
C SER A 84 -4.00 2.41 7.60
N LEU A 85 -4.22 3.73 7.52
CA LEU A 85 -5.29 4.39 8.24
C LEU A 85 -6.65 3.81 7.83
N VAL A 86 -7.45 3.40 8.81
CA VAL A 86 -8.83 2.93 8.62
C VAL A 86 -9.82 4.00 9.03
N GLY A 87 -9.47 4.82 10.01
CA GLY A 87 -10.32 5.90 10.47
C GLY A 87 -9.78 6.59 11.71
N PHE A 88 -10.57 7.50 12.24
CA PHE A 88 -10.26 8.26 13.45
C PHE A 88 -11.27 7.94 14.55
N TYR A 89 -10.85 8.08 15.79
CA TYR A 89 -11.74 8.12 16.95
C TYR A 89 -11.33 9.28 17.86
N GLY A 90 -12.18 9.64 18.81
CA GLY A 90 -11.87 10.76 19.68
C GLY A 90 -13.06 11.23 20.50
N LEU A 91 -12.83 12.33 21.21
CA LEU A 91 -13.84 13.06 21.96
C LEU A 91 -14.06 14.41 21.29
N ALA A 92 -15.32 14.76 21.10
CA ALA A 92 -15.70 16.02 20.46
C ALA A 92 -17.00 16.56 21.04
N GLY A 93 -17.04 17.88 21.26
CA GLY A 93 -18.21 18.62 21.72
C GLY A 93 -18.20 20.03 21.14
N TYR A 94 -17.92 21.05 21.97
CA TYR A 94 -17.70 22.40 21.46
C TYR A 94 -16.48 22.47 20.54
N TYR A 95 -15.44 21.68 20.85
CA TYR A 95 -14.20 21.56 20.09
C TYR A 95 -13.88 20.09 19.84
N ILE A 96 -12.71 19.80 19.24
CA ILE A 96 -12.13 18.46 19.26
C ILE A 96 -11.28 18.37 20.53
N ASP A 97 -11.68 17.50 21.46
CA ASP A 97 -11.08 17.39 22.78
C ASP A 97 -9.95 16.33 22.78
N GLY A 98 -10.05 15.32 21.91
CA GLY A 98 -9.02 14.32 21.69
C GLY A 98 -9.19 13.61 20.36
N ILE A 99 -8.09 13.12 19.80
CA ILE A 99 -8.05 12.40 18.53
C ILE A 99 -7.11 11.19 18.63
N GLY A 100 -7.55 10.08 18.07
CA GLY A 100 -6.79 8.85 17.88
C GLY A 100 -7.09 8.26 16.50
N VAL A 101 -6.32 7.24 16.12
CA VAL A 101 -6.41 6.59 14.80
C VAL A 101 -6.64 5.10 14.92
N TYR A 102 -7.49 4.56 14.06
CA TYR A 102 -7.55 3.13 13.80
C TYR A 102 -6.62 2.80 12.64
N LEU A 103 -5.64 1.92 12.88
CA LEU A 103 -4.72 1.42 11.87
C LEU A 103 -5.02 -0.05 11.57
N ARG A 104 -5.03 -0.40 10.29
CA ARG A 104 -4.97 -1.79 9.84
C ARG A 104 -3.50 -2.19 9.76
N GLN A 105 -3.08 -3.16 10.56
CA GLN A 105 -1.70 -3.65 10.50
C GLN A 105 -1.43 -4.35 9.16
N ILE A 106 -0.38 -3.89 8.50
CA ILE A 106 0.16 -4.51 7.28
C ILE A 106 1.57 -4.96 7.61
N LEU A 107 1.83 -6.25 7.41
CA LEU A 107 3.13 -6.88 7.61
C LEU A 107 3.88 -6.90 6.29
N LYS A 108 5.12 -6.39 6.29
CA LYS A 108 6.06 -6.51 5.17
C LYS A 108 6.91 -7.76 5.36
N ILE A 109 6.75 -8.72 4.46
CA ILE A 109 7.45 -10.01 4.54
C ILE A 109 8.50 -10.09 3.45
N GLY A 110 9.75 -10.03 3.89
CA GLY A 110 10.95 -10.20 3.07
C GLY A 110 11.07 -9.23 1.90
N THR A 111 12.20 -9.31 1.22
CA THR A 111 12.42 -8.72 -0.10
C THR A 111 13.45 -9.59 -0.79
N TRP A 112 13.08 -10.28 -1.86
CA TRP A 112 13.96 -11.17 -2.61
C TRP A 112 14.39 -10.50 -3.91
N GLY A 113 15.70 -10.39 -4.11
CA GLY A 113 16.31 -9.69 -5.25
C GLY A 113 17.29 -8.62 -4.77
N LYS A 114 17.35 -7.51 -5.50
CA LYS A 114 18.13 -6.33 -5.13
C LYS A 114 17.62 -5.73 -3.81
N THR A 115 18.55 -5.34 -2.94
CA THR A 115 18.25 -4.85 -1.59
C THR A 115 18.17 -3.33 -1.48
N LEU A 116 18.83 -2.59 -2.38
CA LEU A 116 18.87 -1.12 -2.34
C LEU A 116 18.41 -0.52 -3.67
N PRO A 117 17.51 0.50 -3.64
CA PRO A 117 17.12 1.23 -4.84
C PRO A 117 18.29 2.03 -5.41
N ALA A 118 18.31 2.22 -6.74
CA ALA A 118 19.21 3.20 -7.36
C ALA A 118 18.66 4.64 -7.22
N GLY A 119 17.34 4.78 -7.09
CA GLY A 119 16.66 6.00 -6.71
C GLY A 119 15.18 5.76 -6.37
N PRO A 120 14.45 6.81 -5.91
CA PRO A 120 13.04 6.70 -5.52
C PRO A 120 12.15 6.07 -6.59
N GLN A 121 12.43 6.34 -7.87
CA GLN A 121 11.71 5.83 -9.04
C GLN A 121 11.74 4.31 -9.21
N ASN A 122 12.66 3.60 -8.53
CA ASN A 122 12.71 2.15 -8.59
C ASN A 122 11.70 1.50 -7.64
N ASN A 123 11.19 2.21 -6.65
CA ASN A 123 10.25 1.64 -5.70
C ASN A 123 8.90 1.45 -6.37
N TRP A 124 8.33 0.26 -6.21
CA TRP A 124 6.96 -0.03 -6.63
C TRP A 124 6.23 -0.75 -5.51
N SER A 125 4.91 -0.56 -5.48
CA SER A 125 4.04 -1.16 -4.48
C SER A 125 2.66 -1.30 -5.08
N PHE A 126 2.07 -2.48 -4.92
CA PHE A 126 0.66 -2.74 -5.14
C PHE A 126 0.07 -3.16 -3.80
N LYS A 127 -0.84 -2.36 -3.25
CA LYS A 127 -1.61 -2.71 -2.04
C LYS A 127 -3.02 -3.10 -2.46
N LEU A 128 -3.47 -4.27 -2.03
CA LEU A 128 -4.82 -4.74 -2.28
C LEU A 128 -5.79 -4.14 -1.26
N GLU A 129 -6.71 -3.33 -1.74
CA GLU A 129 -7.78 -2.74 -0.93
C GLU A 129 -8.63 -3.82 -0.25
N PRO A 130 -9.09 -3.63 1.01
CA PRO A 130 -9.80 -4.66 1.77
C PRO A 130 -11.03 -5.24 1.09
N THR A 131 -11.74 -4.43 0.29
CA THR A 131 -12.96 -4.85 -0.40
C THR A 131 -12.67 -5.48 -1.75
N TYR A 132 -11.46 -5.33 -2.29
CA TYR A 132 -11.11 -5.86 -3.60
C TYR A 132 -10.51 -7.25 -3.49
N HIS A 133 -10.80 -8.09 -4.48
CA HIS A 133 -10.18 -9.40 -4.69
C HIS A 133 -9.20 -9.31 -5.86
N LEU A 134 -8.00 -9.87 -5.71
CA LEU A 134 -7.07 -10.00 -6.82
C LEU A 134 -7.61 -11.04 -7.82
N THR A 135 -7.84 -10.63 -9.06
CA THR A 135 -8.44 -11.50 -10.09
C THR A 135 -7.47 -11.85 -11.21
N LYS A 136 -6.46 -11.01 -11.45
CA LYS A 136 -5.45 -11.27 -12.47
C LYS A 136 -4.05 -10.83 -12.06
N ILE A 137 -3.05 -11.59 -12.46
CA ILE A 137 -1.67 -11.13 -12.57
C ILE A 137 -1.25 -11.27 -14.03
N THR A 138 -0.74 -10.19 -14.61
CA THR A 138 -0.08 -10.22 -15.92
C THR A 138 1.42 -10.15 -15.69
N ILE A 139 2.16 -11.11 -16.24
CA ILE A 139 3.60 -11.29 -16.08
C ILE A 139 4.25 -11.14 -17.46
N ASP A 140 5.13 -10.15 -17.60
CA ASP A 140 6.00 -10.00 -18.77
C ASP A 140 7.33 -10.69 -18.43
N HIS A 141 7.69 -11.73 -19.17
CA HIS A 141 8.83 -12.60 -18.85
C HIS A 141 9.53 -13.17 -20.09
N GLY A 142 10.72 -13.72 -19.87
CA GLY A 142 11.57 -14.40 -20.83
C GLY A 142 12.58 -15.24 -20.08
N ASP A 143 13.88 -14.97 -20.22
CA ASP A 143 14.91 -15.54 -19.35
C ASP A 143 15.02 -14.86 -17.96
N LEU A 144 14.13 -13.89 -17.70
CA LEU A 144 14.01 -13.05 -16.49
C LEU A 144 12.55 -12.60 -16.30
N ILE A 145 12.22 -12.01 -15.14
CA ILE A 145 10.94 -11.31 -14.93
C ILE A 145 11.11 -9.83 -15.28
N TYR A 146 10.45 -9.39 -16.35
CA TYR A 146 10.56 -8.02 -16.84
C TYR A 146 9.61 -7.10 -16.10
N SER A 147 8.34 -7.48 -15.99
CA SER A 147 7.34 -6.65 -15.32
C SER A 147 6.17 -7.44 -14.77
N LEU A 148 5.42 -6.79 -13.88
CA LEU A 148 4.18 -7.28 -13.32
C LEU A 148 3.08 -6.23 -13.49
N MET A 149 1.84 -6.70 -13.59
CA MET A 149 0.62 -5.91 -13.45
C MET A 149 -0.40 -6.72 -12.65
N PHE A 150 -1.16 -6.03 -11.79
CA PHE A 150 -2.16 -6.64 -10.92
C PHE A 150 -3.53 -6.07 -11.26
N THR A 151 -4.51 -6.96 -11.47
CA THR A 151 -5.92 -6.56 -11.61
C THR A 151 -6.69 -7.08 -10.41
N ALA A 152 -7.48 -6.19 -9.81
CA ALA A 152 -8.35 -6.51 -8.70
C ALA A 152 -9.77 -6.04 -8.98
N GLN A 153 -10.76 -6.73 -8.41
CA GLN A 153 -12.17 -6.42 -8.62
C GLN A 153 -12.95 -6.33 -7.30
N TYR A 154 -13.95 -5.45 -7.30
CA TYR A 154 -15.00 -5.38 -6.28
C TYR A 154 -16.36 -5.17 -6.96
N GLY A 155 -17.22 -6.20 -6.93
CA GLY A 155 -18.43 -6.20 -7.75
C GLY A 155 -18.09 -5.99 -9.23
N ASP A 156 -18.72 -5.01 -9.88
CA ASP A 156 -18.47 -4.69 -11.30
C ASP A 156 -17.23 -3.81 -11.53
N LEU A 157 -16.51 -3.43 -10.46
CA LEU A 157 -15.44 -2.46 -10.54
C LEU A 157 -14.11 -3.13 -10.68
N THR A 158 -13.38 -2.73 -11.71
CA THR A 158 -12.06 -3.27 -12.02
C THR A 158 -11.00 -2.20 -11.80
N TYR A 159 -10.03 -2.50 -10.96
CA TYR A 159 -8.79 -1.74 -10.80
C TYR A 159 -7.66 -2.52 -11.45
N THR A 160 -6.85 -1.87 -12.28
CA THR A 160 -5.60 -2.44 -12.81
C THR A 160 -4.46 -1.51 -12.41
N SER A 161 -3.42 -2.07 -11.81
CA SER A 161 -2.23 -1.31 -11.43
C SER A 161 -1.48 -0.81 -12.66
N GLU A 162 -0.65 0.21 -12.48
CA GLU A 162 0.41 0.55 -13.43
C GLU A 162 1.31 -0.67 -13.71
N LYS A 163 2.03 -0.66 -14.84
CA LYS A 163 3.06 -1.66 -15.16
C LYS A 163 4.33 -1.36 -14.35
N MET A 164 4.76 -2.31 -13.52
CA MET A 164 5.98 -2.18 -12.73
C MET A 164 7.13 -2.97 -13.35
N GLY A 165 8.25 -2.30 -13.59
CA GLY A 165 9.37 -2.87 -14.34
C GLY A 165 9.16 -2.83 -15.84
N GLY A 166 10.05 -3.49 -16.59
CA GLY A 166 9.92 -3.63 -18.03
C GLY A 166 10.11 -2.33 -18.80
N TRP A 167 10.99 -1.44 -18.34
CA TRP A 167 11.27 -0.14 -19.00
C TRP A 167 11.71 -0.26 -20.47
N ASN A 168 12.10 -1.46 -20.92
CA ASN A 168 12.44 -1.74 -22.32
C ASN A 168 11.58 -2.86 -22.95
N GLY A 169 10.44 -3.20 -22.32
CA GLY A 169 9.57 -4.33 -22.71
C GLY A 169 10.17 -5.70 -22.40
N GLY A 170 9.33 -6.73 -22.32
CA GLY A 170 9.75 -8.12 -22.24
C GLY A 170 9.35 -8.93 -23.47
N GLU A 171 9.60 -10.24 -23.41
CA GLU A 171 9.56 -11.13 -24.57
C GLU A 171 8.21 -11.82 -24.72
N ASN A 172 7.66 -12.32 -23.60
CA ASN A 172 6.43 -13.09 -23.54
C ASN A 172 5.53 -12.54 -22.43
N VAL A 173 4.24 -12.44 -22.72
CA VAL A 173 3.23 -12.07 -21.71
C VAL A 173 2.44 -13.31 -21.33
N SER A 174 2.37 -13.58 -20.03
CA SER A 174 1.51 -14.62 -19.45
C SER A 174 0.54 -14.01 -18.47
N GLU A 175 -0.64 -14.61 -18.37
CA GLU A 175 -1.69 -14.15 -17.46
C GLU A 175 -2.12 -15.28 -16.54
N ILE A 176 -2.26 -14.96 -15.25
CA ILE A 176 -2.92 -15.79 -14.26
C ILE A 176 -4.29 -15.18 -14.03
N THR A 177 -5.35 -15.94 -14.25
CA THR A 177 -6.71 -15.59 -13.83
C THR A 177 -7.09 -16.44 -12.62
N PHE A 178 -7.48 -15.80 -11.54
CA PHE A 178 -7.93 -16.47 -10.32
C PHE A 178 -9.42 -16.79 -10.38
N GLU A 179 -9.78 -17.97 -9.92
CA GLU A 179 -11.19 -18.31 -9.65
C GLU A 179 -11.70 -17.56 -8.41
N GLY A 180 -13.02 -17.42 -8.24
CA GLY A 180 -13.60 -16.58 -7.18
C GLY A 180 -13.25 -16.98 -5.74
N ASP A 181 -12.91 -18.25 -5.53
CA ASP A 181 -12.45 -18.85 -4.27
C ASP A 181 -10.96 -19.24 -4.32
N GLU A 182 -10.20 -18.74 -5.30
CA GLU A 182 -8.76 -18.95 -5.39
C GLU A 182 -8.00 -17.75 -4.78
N GLU A 183 -7.23 -18.03 -3.73
CA GLU A 183 -6.48 -17.01 -2.99
C GLU A 183 -4.98 -17.33 -2.96
N ILE A 184 -4.15 -16.31 -3.19
CA ILE A 184 -2.70 -16.45 -3.06
C ILE A 184 -2.34 -16.68 -1.59
N ASN A 185 -1.64 -17.78 -1.32
CA ASN A 185 -1.13 -18.15 -0.01
C ASN A 185 0.40 -18.30 0.04
N GLY A 186 1.09 -17.94 -1.06
CA GLY A 186 2.53 -17.94 -1.08
C GLY A 186 3.15 -17.49 -2.39
N ILE A 187 4.46 -17.22 -2.36
CA ILE A 187 5.28 -17.07 -3.56
C ILE A 187 6.55 -17.92 -3.48
N SER A 188 7.07 -18.32 -4.62
CA SER A 188 8.40 -18.93 -4.75
C SER A 188 9.07 -18.44 -6.02
N GLY A 189 10.37 -18.65 -6.15
CA GLY A 189 11.10 -18.20 -7.32
C GLY A 189 12.61 -18.28 -7.13
N THR A 190 13.33 -17.58 -8.00
CA THR A 190 14.79 -17.50 -7.95
C THR A 190 15.28 -16.07 -8.18
N VAL A 191 16.45 -15.76 -7.61
CA VAL A 191 17.19 -14.53 -7.81
C VAL A 191 18.50 -14.84 -8.53
N ALA A 192 18.82 -14.11 -9.59
CA ALA A 192 20.07 -14.26 -10.32
C ALA A 192 20.55 -12.92 -10.89
N LEU A 193 21.73 -12.96 -11.52
CA LEU A 193 22.20 -11.85 -12.34
C LEU A 193 21.48 -11.84 -13.68
N SER A 194 21.02 -10.66 -14.09
CA SER A 194 20.44 -10.41 -15.40
C SER A 194 21.43 -10.73 -16.53
N ARG A 195 20.89 -11.04 -17.70
CA ARG A 195 21.62 -11.29 -18.95
C ARG A 195 21.13 -10.32 -20.03
N GLY A 196 21.73 -10.38 -21.21
CA GLY A 196 21.38 -9.53 -22.35
C GLY A 196 21.92 -8.11 -22.23
N THR A 197 21.21 -7.14 -22.79
CA THR A 197 21.62 -5.73 -22.90
C THR A 197 21.97 -5.10 -21.56
N TYR A 198 21.29 -5.50 -20.49
CA TYR A 198 21.48 -4.96 -19.14
C TYR A 198 21.98 -6.05 -18.17
N ALA A 199 23.06 -6.74 -18.52
CA ALA A 199 23.61 -7.85 -17.75
C ALA A 199 24.25 -7.43 -16.42
N GLY A 200 24.28 -8.36 -15.45
CA GLY A 200 25.00 -8.19 -14.18
C GLY A 200 24.19 -7.50 -13.06
N LEU A 201 22.90 -7.25 -13.27
CA LEU A 201 22.01 -6.70 -12.25
C LEU A 201 21.38 -7.83 -11.44
N THR A 202 21.34 -7.72 -10.10
CA THR A 202 20.59 -8.67 -9.27
C THR A 202 19.09 -8.47 -9.47
N VAL A 203 18.40 -9.49 -9.97
CA VAL A 203 16.98 -9.43 -10.35
C VAL A 203 16.26 -10.72 -9.97
N VAL A 204 14.92 -10.67 -9.95
CA VAL A 204 14.08 -11.87 -9.87
C VAL A 204 14.13 -12.58 -11.24
N SER A 205 14.74 -13.76 -11.28
CA SER A 205 14.92 -14.53 -12.51
C SER A 205 13.72 -15.43 -12.81
N SER A 206 13.06 -15.94 -11.77
CA SER A 206 11.79 -16.67 -11.90
C SER A 206 10.85 -16.37 -10.74
N ILE A 207 9.55 -16.56 -10.98
CA ILE A 207 8.52 -16.45 -9.95
C ILE A 207 7.38 -17.45 -10.18
N SER A 208 6.84 -17.98 -9.10
CA SER A 208 5.59 -18.75 -9.05
C SER A 208 4.69 -18.18 -7.96
N PHE A 209 3.38 -18.23 -8.21
CA PHE A 209 2.36 -17.81 -7.26
C PHE A 209 1.64 -19.04 -6.75
N MET A 210 1.71 -19.29 -5.44
CA MET A 210 1.07 -20.41 -4.77
C MET A 210 -0.31 -19.96 -4.29
N THR A 211 -1.33 -20.77 -4.54
CA THR A 211 -2.70 -20.54 -4.09
C THR A 211 -3.21 -21.70 -3.26
N ASN A 212 -4.38 -21.52 -2.65
CA ASN A 212 -5.13 -22.61 -2.02
C ASN A 212 -5.56 -23.72 -3.02
N LYS A 213 -5.44 -23.50 -4.34
CA LYS A 213 -5.82 -24.48 -5.37
C LYS A 213 -4.62 -25.10 -6.09
N LYS A 214 -3.67 -24.28 -6.53
CA LYS A 214 -2.54 -24.73 -7.35
C LYS A 214 -1.36 -23.75 -7.27
N THR A 215 -0.26 -24.13 -7.91
CA THR A 215 0.86 -23.21 -8.15
C THR A 215 0.82 -22.78 -9.61
N HIS A 216 0.90 -21.47 -9.85
CA HIS A 216 1.02 -20.88 -11.18
C HIS A 216 2.48 -20.51 -11.44
N GLY A 217 3.03 -20.97 -12.56
CA GLY A 217 4.44 -20.79 -12.92
C GLY A 217 5.23 -22.10 -12.91
N PRO A 218 6.57 -22.05 -12.87
CA PRO A 218 7.38 -20.82 -12.82
C PRO A 218 7.29 -20.03 -14.12
N PHE A 219 7.25 -18.71 -13.99
CA PHE A 219 7.51 -17.77 -15.08
C PHE A 219 8.98 -17.34 -15.02
N GLY A 220 9.57 -17.00 -16.16
CA GLY A 220 11.01 -16.68 -16.24
C GLY A 220 11.90 -17.93 -16.29
N ASP A 221 13.19 -17.75 -15.94
CA ASP A 221 14.21 -18.80 -15.94
C ASP A 221 14.59 -19.18 -14.50
N VAL A 222 14.35 -20.44 -14.14
CA VAL A 222 14.65 -20.97 -12.80
C VAL A 222 16.16 -21.17 -12.67
N ARG A 223 16.84 -20.14 -12.16
CA ARG A 223 18.30 -20.15 -11.95
C ARG A 223 18.73 -19.23 -10.82
N GLY A 224 19.88 -19.55 -10.23
CA GLY A 224 20.48 -18.77 -9.14
C GLY A 224 19.96 -19.21 -7.79
N THR A 225 19.74 -18.27 -6.88
CA THR A 225 19.37 -18.54 -5.49
C THR A 225 17.85 -18.65 -5.35
N PRO A 226 17.29 -19.79 -4.91
CA PRO A 226 15.86 -19.94 -4.74
C PRO A 226 15.34 -19.20 -3.50
N PHE A 227 14.05 -18.83 -3.54
CA PHE A 227 13.28 -18.39 -2.39
C PHE A 227 11.89 -19.04 -2.41
N THR A 228 11.29 -19.22 -1.23
CA THR A 228 9.93 -19.75 -1.08
C THR A 228 9.33 -19.24 0.22
N VAL A 229 8.08 -18.77 0.15
CA VAL A 229 7.43 -18.00 1.21
C VAL A 229 5.95 -18.38 1.24
N PRO A 230 5.58 -19.49 1.87
CA PRO A 230 4.18 -19.77 2.18
C PRO A 230 3.76 -18.93 3.40
N TRP A 231 2.51 -18.49 3.45
CA TRP A 231 1.92 -17.92 4.66
C TRP A 231 0.70 -18.72 5.11
N ASN A 232 0.80 -19.24 6.34
CA ASN A 232 -0.28 -20.00 6.99
C ASN A 232 -1.16 -19.13 7.90
N ALA A 233 -0.74 -17.89 8.14
CA ALA A 233 -1.45 -16.91 8.96
C ALA A 233 -1.38 -15.54 8.28
N GLY A 234 -2.46 -14.76 8.40
CA GLY A 234 -2.68 -13.56 7.63
C GLY A 234 -3.22 -13.83 6.22
N SER A 235 -3.70 -12.78 5.56
CA SER A 235 -4.20 -12.83 4.19
C SER A 235 -3.41 -11.90 3.28
N PHE A 236 -3.40 -12.22 2.00
CA PHE A 236 -2.69 -11.42 0.99
C PHE A 236 -3.20 -9.97 1.00
N ALA A 237 -2.26 -9.02 1.02
CA ALA A 237 -2.55 -7.59 1.05
C ALA A 237 -1.80 -6.80 -0.03
N GLY A 238 -1.03 -7.46 -0.89
CA GLY A 238 -0.28 -6.81 -1.95
C GLY A 238 1.16 -7.29 -2.09
N PHE A 239 1.87 -6.67 -3.01
CA PHE A 239 3.29 -6.88 -3.26
C PHE A 239 4.02 -5.53 -3.26
N TYR A 240 5.33 -5.57 -3.03
CA TYR A 240 6.20 -4.40 -3.18
C TYR A 240 7.57 -4.84 -3.64
N GLY A 241 8.41 -3.87 -4.03
CA GLY A 241 9.80 -4.16 -4.28
C GLY A 241 10.49 -3.06 -5.04
N LEU A 242 11.54 -3.47 -5.75
CA LEU A 242 12.30 -2.61 -6.64
C LEU A 242 12.10 -3.07 -8.09
N ALA A 243 12.04 -2.12 -9.01
CA ALA A 243 11.92 -2.38 -10.43
C ALA A 243 12.67 -1.33 -11.26
N GLY A 244 13.05 -1.73 -12.46
CA GLY A 244 13.66 -0.89 -13.48
C GLY A 244 13.43 -1.50 -14.85
N TYR A 245 14.50 -1.93 -15.50
CA TYR A 245 14.39 -2.75 -16.72
C TYR A 245 13.69 -4.09 -16.44
N TYR A 246 13.88 -4.62 -15.23
CA TYR A 246 13.31 -5.88 -14.76
C TYR A 246 12.61 -5.68 -13.41
N ILE A 247 12.02 -6.73 -12.87
CA ILE A 247 11.70 -6.80 -11.44
C ILE A 247 13.01 -7.08 -10.70
N ASP A 248 13.58 -6.03 -10.12
CA ASP A 248 14.83 -6.08 -9.35
C ASP A 248 14.63 -6.85 -8.04
N SER A 249 13.49 -6.64 -7.37
CA SER A 249 13.10 -7.39 -6.17
C SER A 249 11.60 -7.42 -5.94
N ILE A 250 11.16 -8.40 -5.13
CA ILE A 250 9.77 -8.55 -4.70
C ILE A 250 9.70 -8.93 -3.22
N GLY A 251 8.71 -8.36 -2.53
CA GLY A 251 8.30 -8.67 -1.16
C GLY A 251 6.78 -8.69 -1.09
N VAL A 252 6.24 -9.18 0.02
CA VAL A 252 4.79 -9.39 0.18
C VAL A 252 4.25 -8.52 1.30
N TYR A 253 3.07 -7.93 1.08
CA TYR A 253 2.25 -7.37 2.15
C TYR A 253 1.24 -8.42 2.62
N LEU A 254 1.17 -8.68 3.92
CA LEU A 254 0.12 -9.48 4.54
C LEU A 254 -0.71 -8.63 5.50
N LYS A 255 -2.02 -8.87 5.53
CA LYS A 255 -2.92 -8.37 6.57
C LYS A 255 -2.85 -9.36 7.73
N ALA A 256 -2.62 -8.86 8.94
CA ALA A 256 -2.75 -9.67 10.13
C ALA A 256 -4.22 -10.09 10.31
N THR A 257 -4.48 -11.38 10.48
CA THR A 257 -5.77 -11.86 10.98
C THR A 257 -5.73 -11.82 12.50
N ASN A 258 -6.62 -11.04 13.10
CA ASN A 258 -6.83 -11.10 14.55
C ASN A 258 -7.49 -12.46 14.86
N TYR A 259 -6.82 -13.28 15.66
CA TYR A 259 -7.39 -14.48 16.28
C TYR A 259 -8.16 -14.11 17.54
#